data_AF-A0A5K0VQ98-F1
#
_entry.id   AF-A0A5K0VQ98-F1
#
_cell.length_a   1.000
_cell.length_b   1.000
_cell.length_c   1.000
_cell.angle_alpha   90.00
_cell.angle_beta   90.00
_cell.angle_gamma   90.00
#
_symmetry.space_group_name_H-M   'P 1'
#
loop_
_entity.id
_entity.type
_entity.pdbx_description
1 polymer ?
#
loop_
_entity_poly.entity_id
_entity_poly.type
_entity_poly.pdbx_seq_one_letter_code
_entity_poly.pdbx_strand_id
1 'polypeptide(L)' 'VALSTEDVYKSAEVVRRVTQELGGKITREPGPIPGINTKITSFLDPDGWKV' A
#
# COMPACT_ATOMS: atom_id res chain seq x y z
N VAL A 1 -6.00 8.74 -3.03
CA VAL A 1 -6.49 9.17 -1.69
C VAL A 1 -5.47 8.71 -0.64
N ALA A 2 -5.46 9.23 0.59
CA ALA A 2 -4.54 8.77 1.63
C ALA A 2 -5.33 8.22 2.84
N LEU A 3 -4.91 7.07 3.35
CA LEU A 3 -5.51 6.42 4.52
C LEU A 3 -4.42 6.20 5.58
N SER A 4 -4.72 6.54 6.83
CA SER A 4 -3.82 6.25 7.96
C SER A 4 -4.06 4.84 8.48
N THR A 5 -3.00 4.20 8.97
CA THR A 5 -3.03 2.89 9.62
C THR A 5 -2.00 2.88 10.74
N GLU A 6 -2.19 2.03 11.74
CA GLU A 6 -1.21 1.82 12.80
C GLU A 6 0.06 1.11 12.28
N ASP A 7 -0.09 0.24 11.28
CA ASP A 7 1.01 -0.56 10.73
C ASP A 7 0.88 -0.74 9.21
N VAL A 8 1.75 -0.05 8.48
CA VAL A 8 1.80 -0.11 7.01
C VAL A 8 2.29 -1.46 6.48
N TYR A 9 3.06 -2.23 7.25
CA TYR A 9 3.57 -3.53 6.82
C TYR A 9 2.45 -4.58 6.84
N LYS A 10 1.72 -4.66 7.96
CA LYS A 10 0.52 -5.53 8.06
C LYS A 10 -0.54 -5.15 7.03
N SER A 11 -0.77 -3.86 6.84
CA SER A 11 -1.74 -3.38 5.86
C SER A 11 -1.33 -3.76 4.44
N ALA A 12 -0.04 -3.63 4.09
CA ALA A 12 0.48 -4.04 2.79
C ALA A 12 0.39 -5.55 2.54
N GLU A 13 0.56 -6.40 3.56
CA GLU A 13 0.35 -7.84 3.42
C GLU A 13 -1.09 -8.19 3.05
N VAL A 14 -2.06 -7.53 3.69
CA VAL A 14 -3.48 -7.71 3.37
C VAL A 14 -3.76 -7.23 1.94
N VAL A 15 -3.29 -6.03 1.58
CA VAL A 15 -3.42 -5.50 0.21
C VAL A 15 -2.81 -6.47 -0.80
N ARG A 16 -1.62 -7.02 -0.52
CA ARG A 16 -0.97 -8.00 -1.41
C ARG A 16 -1.86 -9.22 -1.66
N ARG A 17 -2.45 -9.80 -0.61
CA ARG A 17 -3.37 -10.94 -0.74
C ARG A 17 -4.61 -10.58 -1.56
N VAL A 18 -5.25 -9.46 -1.24
CA VAL A 18 -6.47 -9.02 -1.92
C VAL A 18 -6.22 -8.71 -3.40
N THR A 19 -5.08 -8.07 -3.73
CA THR A 19 -4.74 -7.76 -5.12
C THR A 19 -4.47 -8.99 -5.99
N GLN A 20 -4.07 -10.12 -5.40
CA GLN A 20 -3.91 -11.39 -6.11
C GLN A 20 -5.25 -12.00 -6.53
N GLU A 21 -6.31 -11.77 -5.75
CA GLU A 21 -7.65 -12.32 -5.99
C GLU A 21 -8.53 -11.39 -6.83
N LEU A 22 -8.48 -10.08 -6.54
CA LEU A 22 -9.43 -9.10 -7.08
C LEU A 22 -8.82 -8.14 -8.11
N GLY A 23 -7.50 -8.20 -8.33
CA GLY A 23 -6.77 -7.27 -9.18
C GLY A 23 -6.28 -6.02 -8.44
N GLY A 24 -5.58 -5.15 -9.16
CA GLY A 24 -4.79 -4.06 -8.60
C GLY A 24 -3.31 -4.43 -8.47
N LYS A 25 -2.49 -3.51 -7.92
CA LYS A 25 -1.05 -3.76 -7.74
C LYS A 25 -0.41 -2.86 -6.68
N ILE A 26 0.48 -3.42 -5.88
CA ILE A 26 1.39 -2.61 -5.06
C ILE A 26 2.35 -1.84 -5.98
N THR A 27 2.44 -0.53 -5.77
CA THR A 27 3.33 0.37 -6.52
C THR A 27 4.55 0.80 -5.72
N ARG A 28 4.45 0.78 -4.39
CA ARG A 28 5.56 0.98 -3.45
C ARG A 28 5.40 0.03 -2.28
N GLU A 29 6.41 -0.82 -2.07
CA GLU A 29 6.47 -1.70 -0.90
C GLU A 29 6.49 -0.89 0.41
N PRO A 30 5.94 -1.43 1.51
CA PRO A 30 5.86 -0.74 2.79
C PRO A 30 7.26 -0.39 3.30
N GLY A 31 7.47 0.87 3.68
CA GLY A 31 8.75 1.30 4.22
C GLY A 31 8.86 2.80 4.48
N PRO A 32 9.92 3.24 5.18
CA PRO A 32 10.18 4.64 5.43
C PRO A 32 10.51 5.38 4.13
N ILE A 33 10.09 6.64 4.05
CA ILE A 33 10.58 7.58 3.03
C ILE A 33 12.00 8.02 3.45
N PRO A 34 13.00 7.92 2.55
CA PRO A 34 14.35 8.39 2.85
C PRO A 34 14.35 9.86 3.32
N GLY A 35 15.08 10.15 4.39
CA GLY A 35 15.23 11.50 4.95
C GLY A 35 14.18 11.93 5.97
N ILE A 36 12.94 11.44 5.88
CA ILE A 36 11.85 11.84 6.81
C ILE A 36 11.27 10.70 7.65
N ASN A 37 11.66 9.45 7.40
CA ASN A 37 11.27 8.25 8.16
C ASN A 37 9.76 7.95 8.25
N THR A 38 8.89 8.77 7.63
CA THR A 38 7.46 8.49 7.49
C THR A 38 7.27 7.16 6.77
N LYS A 39 6.59 6.22 7.40
CA LYS A 39 6.35 4.89 6.85
C LYS A 39 5.11 4.93 5.97
N ILE A 40 5.23 4.48 4.73
CA ILE A 40 4.13 4.43 3.76
C ILE A 40 4.16 3.15 2.94
N THR A 41 3.03 2.80 2.35
CA THR A 41 2.88 1.89 1.21
C THR A 41 1.95 2.56 0.20
N SER A 42 2.02 2.18 -1.08
CA SER A 42 1.03 2.66 -2.07
C SER A 42 0.68 1.57 -3.06
N PHE A 43 -0.56 1.59 -3.54
CA PHE A 43 -1.09 0.60 -4.48
C PHE A 43 -2.11 1.22 -5.43
N LEU A 44 -2.42 0.50 -6.50
CA LEU A 44 -3.59 0.75 -7.34
C LEU A 44 -4.65 -0.28 -7.01
N ASP A 45 -5.89 0.17 -6.92
CA ASP A 45 -7.06 -0.73 -6.87
C ASP A 45 -7.32 -1.37 -8.25
N PRO A 46 -8.31 -2.26 -8.39
CA PRO A 46 -8.64 -2.92 -9.67
C PRO A 46 -8.99 -1.95 -10.80
N ASP A 47 -9.54 -0.78 -10.47
CA ASP A 47 -9.92 0.28 -11.42
C ASP A 47 -8.75 1.22 -11.76
N GLY A 48 -7.60 1.05 -11.10
CA GLY A 48 -6.39 1.84 -11.33
C GLY A 48 -6.29 3.11 -10.48
N TRP A 49 -7.18 3.31 -9.50
CA TRP A 49 -7.09 4.44 -8.58
C TRP A 49 -5.98 4.24 -7.57
N LYS A 50 -5.19 5.31 -7.36
CA LYS A 50 -4.07 5.28 -6.43
C LYS A 50 -4.52 5.56 -5.00
N VAL A 51 -4.08 4.68 -4.11
CA VAL A 51 -4.20 4.77 -2.65
C VAL A 51 -2.80 4.76 -2.03
#